data_AF-A0A072P5D7-F1
#
_entry.id   AF-A0A072P5D7-F1
#
_cell.length_a   1.000
_cell.length_b   1.000
_cell.length_c   1.000
_cell.angle_alpha   90.00
_cell.angle_beta   90.00
_cell.angle_gamma   90.00
#
_symmetry.space_group_name_H-M   'P 1'
#
loop_
_entity.id
_entity.type
_entity.pdbx_description
1 polymer ?
#
loop_
_entity_poly.entity_id
_entity_poly.type
_entity_poly.pdbx_seq_one_letter_code
_entity_poly.pdbx_strand_id
1 'polypeptide(L)'
;MPDMNDAESPHPVDVDGAQASPGGVVARNERALTEDQALERDAMLTHKAAYNLGREYHDQGKLSEAEELYDRALVGYEKERGADNLDTLRVVYDLGWVYHDQGKLSEAEELYDRARAGFETKWGVNNVLTFTTVRRLGEVYYTQDKLVEAGKMFERALVGYEKKFGADDLMTLALVYDLGQVYYARGELVEAGKMFERALVGYEKEPGADDLVTLGVAYNLGQVYYFRGKLAEAGRMFERALVGYEKERGADDLEALAVARDLGQVYHDQ
;
A
#
# COMPACT_ATOMS: atom_id res chain seq x y z
N MET A 1 -6.53 66.39 -2.62
CA MET A 1 -5.97 67.60 -3.26
C MET A 1 -6.40 68.80 -2.43
N PRO A 2 -5.55 69.80 -2.11
CA PRO A 2 -4.17 70.11 -2.56
C PRO A 2 -3.12 69.81 -1.44
N ASP A 3 -1.81 69.59 -1.64
CA ASP A 3 -0.72 70.17 -2.45
C ASP A 3 0.19 71.19 -1.73
N MET A 4 1.50 70.88 -1.80
CA MET A 4 2.67 71.76 -2.04
C MET A 4 2.98 72.86 -1.00
N ASN A 5 4.22 73.30 -0.75
CA ASN A 5 5.56 73.17 -1.31
C ASN A 5 6.53 73.72 -0.22
N ASP A 6 7.81 73.40 -0.11
CA ASP A 6 8.96 74.07 -0.76
C ASP A 6 10.22 73.35 -0.22
N ALA A 7 11.09 72.76 -1.05
CA ALA A 7 12.10 73.37 -1.91
C ALA A 7 13.23 74.08 -1.15
N GLU A 8 14.42 73.46 -1.12
CA GLU A 8 15.68 74.09 -1.57
C GLU A 8 16.86 73.09 -1.57
N SER A 9 17.50 72.96 -2.74
CA SER A 9 18.90 72.50 -2.97
C SER A 9 19.76 73.78 -3.26
N PRO A 10 21.08 73.78 -3.59
CA PRO A 10 22.06 72.69 -3.85
C PRO A 10 23.53 72.90 -3.34
N HIS A 11 24.36 71.83 -3.49
CA HIS A 11 25.83 71.61 -3.80
C HIS A 11 26.87 72.78 -3.86
N PRO A 12 28.24 72.59 -3.95
CA PRO A 12 29.00 71.42 -4.50
C PRO A 12 30.48 71.12 -4.00
N VAL A 13 31.10 70.09 -4.65
CA VAL A 13 32.53 69.74 -4.92
C VAL A 13 33.52 69.45 -3.74
N ASP A 14 34.45 68.47 -3.77
CA ASP A 14 35.42 68.17 -4.84
C ASP A 14 36.12 66.78 -4.76
N VAL A 15 36.45 66.29 -5.96
CA VAL A 15 37.50 65.38 -6.51
C VAL A 15 38.32 64.32 -5.72
N ASP A 16 38.28 63.12 -6.32
CA ASP A 16 39.40 62.31 -6.87
C ASP A 16 40.33 61.48 -5.95
N GLY A 17 40.62 60.25 -6.39
CA GLY A 17 41.51 59.32 -5.70
C GLY A 17 41.28 57.85 -6.05
N ALA A 18 41.70 57.44 -7.25
CA ALA A 18 41.85 56.04 -7.62
C ALA A 18 42.89 55.31 -6.75
N GLN A 19 42.53 54.19 -6.12
CA GLN A 19 43.46 53.13 -5.74
C GLN A 19 42.83 51.76 -6.00
N ALA A 20 43.43 51.01 -6.92
CA ALA A 20 43.20 49.59 -7.09
C ALA A 20 43.94 48.81 -5.97
N SER A 21 43.30 47.79 -5.40
CA SER A 21 44.01 46.58 -4.94
C SER A 21 43.07 45.37 -4.80
N PRO A 22 43.61 44.15 -4.94
CA PRO A 22 42.89 42.97 -5.42
C PRO A 22 42.61 41.96 -4.30
N GLY A 23 41.67 41.04 -4.54
CA GLY A 23 41.60 39.79 -3.79
C GLY A 23 40.81 39.87 -2.49
N GLY A 24 39.50 39.67 -2.59
CA GLY A 24 38.64 39.35 -1.45
C GLY A 24 37.78 38.18 -1.85
N VAL A 25 38.28 36.99 -1.53
CA VAL A 25 37.63 35.68 -1.60
C VAL A 25 36.11 35.81 -1.60
N VAL A 26 35.47 35.38 -2.70
CA VAL A 26 34.06 34.98 -2.69
C VAL A 26 33.95 33.99 -1.54
N ALA A 27 33.38 34.43 -0.42
CA ALA A 27 33.10 33.57 0.71
C ALA A 27 32.09 32.53 0.24
N ARG A 28 32.61 31.41 -0.29
CA ARG A 28 31.88 30.15 -0.33
C ARG A 28 31.64 29.79 1.13
N ASN A 29 30.49 30.19 1.64
CA ASN A 29 29.93 29.68 2.88
C ASN A 29 29.54 28.20 2.67
N GLU A 30 30.53 27.33 2.55
CA GLU A 30 30.36 25.93 2.92
C GLU A 30 30.43 25.90 4.45
N ARG A 31 29.25 25.95 5.09
CA ARG A 31 29.16 25.71 6.54
C ARG A 31 29.69 24.30 6.80
N ALA A 32 30.90 24.18 7.33
CA ALA A 32 31.38 22.93 7.91
C ALA A 32 30.38 22.52 9.00
N LEU A 33 29.85 21.30 8.89
CA LEU A 33 28.98 20.71 9.91
C LEU A 33 29.79 20.61 11.22
N THR A 34 29.14 20.83 12.37
CA THR A 34 29.79 20.52 13.65
C THR A 34 30.05 19.01 13.73
N GLU A 35 31.01 18.57 14.56
CA GLU A 35 31.30 17.14 14.74
C GLU A 35 30.04 16.36 15.15
N ASP A 36 29.23 16.93 16.04
CA ASP A 36 27.93 16.36 16.43
C ASP A 36 26.96 16.22 15.24
N GLN A 37 26.85 17.24 14.38
CA GLN A 37 26.00 17.18 13.19
C GLN A 37 26.52 16.18 12.14
N ALA A 38 27.83 15.97 12.07
CA ALA A 38 28.44 14.97 11.21
C ALA A 38 28.15 13.55 11.72
N LEU A 39 28.26 13.33 13.03
CA LEU A 39 27.92 12.06 13.69
C LEU A 39 26.44 11.70 13.55
N GLU A 40 25.54 12.65 13.79
CA GLU A 40 24.10 12.45 13.56
C GLU A 40 23.80 12.10 12.11
N ARG A 41 24.45 12.78 11.15
CA ARG A 41 24.29 12.48 9.73
C ARG A 41 24.75 11.06 9.37
N ASP A 42 25.88 10.61 9.91
CA ASP A 42 26.42 9.28 9.65
C ASP A 42 25.53 8.17 10.24
N ALA A 43 25.03 8.38 11.46
CA ALA A 43 24.05 7.48 12.08
C ALA A 43 22.76 7.39 11.24
N MET A 44 22.25 8.52 10.75
CA MET A 44 21.06 8.56 9.89
C MET A 44 21.26 7.82 8.56
N LEU A 45 22.46 7.91 7.96
CA LEU A 45 22.80 7.14 6.77
C LEU A 45 22.83 5.64 7.06
N THR A 46 23.31 5.25 8.24
CA THR A 46 23.38 3.86 8.69
C THR A 46 21.99 3.25 8.90
N HIS A 47 21.04 3.99 9.49
CA HIS A 47 19.66 3.51 9.66
C HIS A 47 18.93 3.38 8.33
N LYS A 48 19.12 4.36 7.44
CA LYS A 48 18.57 4.32 6.09
C LYS A 48 19.12 3.16 5.27
N ALA A 49 20.42 2.88 5.39
CA ALA A 49 21.05 1.74 4.74
C ALA A 49 20.50 0.41 5.28
N ALA A 50 20.32 0.28 6.60
CA ALA A 50 19.70 -0.89 7.20
C ALA A 50 18.27 -1.09 6.69
N TYR A 51 17.44 -0.04 6.71
CA TYR A 51 16.08 -0.09 6.19
C TYR A 51 16.02 -0.53 4.72
N ASN A 52 16.84 0.07 3.85
CA ASN A 52 16.84 -0.28 2.43
C ASN A 52 17.33 -1.71 2.18
N LEU A 53 18.33 -2.19 2.94
CA LEU A 53 18.81 -3.56 2.82
C LEU A 53 17.78 -4.56 3.38
N GLY A 54 17.03 -4.18 4.42
CA GLY A 54 15.90 -4.95 4.94
C GLY A 54 14.83 -5.17 3.87
N ARG A 55 14.49 -4.11 3.10
CA ARG A 55 13.57 -4.21 1.96
C ARG A 55 14.07 -5.19 0.90
N GLU A 56 15.33 -5.10 0.53
CA GLU A 56 15.93 -6.01 -0.46
C GLU A 56 15.91 -7.47 0.02
N TYR A 57 16.19 -7.74 1.30
CA TYR A 57 16.09 -9.09 1.83
C TYR A 57 14.65 -9.59 1.94
N HIS A 58 13.70 -8.73 2.30
CA HIS A 58 12.28 -9.07 2.28
C HIS A 58 11.82 -9.44 0.87
N ASP A 59 12.18 -8.67 -0.15
CA ASP A 59 11.88 -8.96 -1.56
C ASP A 59 12.49 -10.30 -2.03
N GLN A 60 13.60 -10.74 -1.43
CA GLN A 60 14.24 -12.04 -1.69
C GLN A 60 13.66 -13.19 -0.85
N GLY A 61 12.68 -12.94 0.01
CA GLY A 61 12.11 -13.93 0.94
C GLY A 61 13.01 -14.28 2.13
N LYS A 62 14.09 -13.51 2.36
CA LYS A 62 15.00 -13.66 3.50
C LYS A 62 14.43 -12.94 4.72
N LEU A 63 13.34 -13.50 5.25
CA LEU A 63 12.51 -12.82 6.24
C LEU A 63 13.23 -12.56 7.56
N SER A 64 14.11 -13.46 8.02
CA SER A 64 14.85 -13.28 9.27
C SER A 64 15.91 -12.17 9.15
N GLU A 65 16.62 -12.11 8.02
CA GLU A 65 17.60 -11.04 7.77
C GLU A 65 16.91 -9.68 7.58
N ALA A 66 15.72 -9.65 6.99
CA ALA A 66 14.91 -8.44 6.88
C ALA A 66 14.44 -7.94 8.26
N GLU A 67 13.95 -8.83 9.12
CA GLU A 67 13.56 -8.55 10.51
C GLU A 67 14.70 -7.88 11.29
N GLU A 68 15.89 -8.50 11.32
CA GLU A 68 17.05 -7.96 12.05
C GLU A 68 17.44 -6.55 11.59
N LEU A 69 17.37 -6.29 10.28
CA LEU A 69 17.72 -4.99 9.70
C LEU A 69 16.67 -3.93 9.98
N TYR A 70 15.39 -4.29 9.93
CA TYR A 70 14.30 -3.38 10.29
C TYR A 70 14.28 -3.05 11.77
N ASP A 71 14.52 -4.01 12.66
CA ASP A 71 14.65 -3.74 14.10
C ASP A 71 15.79 -2.74 14.38
N ARG A 72 16.94 -2.94 13.73
CA ARG A 72 18.07 -2.01 13.85
C ARG A 72 17.70 -0.61 13.35
N ALA A 73 17.04 -0.52 12.19
CA ALA A 73 16.60 0.75 11.63
C ALA A 73 15.56 1.43 12.54
N LEU A 74 14.62 0.65 13.11
CA LEU A 74 13.55 1.15 13.96
C LEU A 74 14.12 1.80 15.23
N VAL A 75 15.02 1.11 15.93
CA VAL A 75 15.70 1.65 17.13
C VAL A 75 16.43 2.96 16.80
N GLY A 76 17.13 3.02 15.67
CA GLY A 76 17.83 4.21 15.20
C GLY A 76 16.88 5.39 14.92
N TYR A 77 15.84 5.15 14.12
CA TYR A 77 14.87 6.16 13.76
C TYR A 77 14.04 6.66 14.96
N GLU A 78 13.65 5.78 15.88
CA GLU A 78 12.97 6.18 17.11
C GLU A 78 13.83 7.10 17.96
N LYS A 79 15.11 6.76 18.14
CA LYS A 79 16.04 7.56 18.94
C LYS A 79 16.27 8.94 18.34
N GLU A 80 16.42 9.04 17.03
CA GLU A 80 16.82 10.29 16.37
C GLU A 80 15.66 11.16 15.92
N ARG A 81 14.52 10.55 15.57
CA ARG A 81 13.38 11.25 14.96
C ARG A 81 12.08 11.10 15.73
N GLY A 82 12.04 10.20 16.71
CA GLY A 82 10.86 9.90 17.50
C GLY A 82 9.95 8.84 16.88
N ALA A 83 9.11 8.25 17.73
CA ALA A 83 8.22 7.14 17.41
C ALA A 83 7.22 7.45 16.28
N ASP A 84 6.79 8.71 16.17
CA ASP A 84 5.75 9.12 15.22
C ASP A 84 6.33 9.62 13.89
N ASN A 85 7.66 9.69 13.71
CA ASN A 85 8.26 10.17 12.46
C ASN A 85 7.83 9.32 11.25
N LEU A 86 7.72 9.94 10.08
CA LEU A 86 7.34 9.23 8.84
C LEU A 86 8.25 8.05 8.54
N ASP A 87 9.57 8.22 8.70
CA ASP A 87 10.52 7.14 8.42
C ASP A 87 10.39 6.02 9.46
N THR A 88 10.20 6.37 10.74
CA THR A 88 9.92 5.41 11.81
C THR A 88 8.66 4.59 11.52
N LEU A 89 7.55 5.27 11.18
CA LEU A 89 6.28 4.61 10.88
C LEU A 89 6.35 3.73 9.61
N ARG A 90 7.20 4.08 8.64
CA ARG A 90 7.47 3.21 7.48
C ARG A 90 8.21 1.94 7.89
N VAL A 91 9.23 2.05 8.75
CA VAL A 91 9.91 0.86 9.28
C VAL A 91 8.95 -0.02 10.07
N VAL A 92 8.09 0.58 10.91
CA VAL A 92 7.04 -0.15 11.65
C VAL A 92 6.10 -0.88 10.68
N TYR A 93 5.63 -0.21 9.62
CA TYR A 93 4.77 -0.82 8.61
C TYR A 93 5.46 -1.99 7.90
N ASP A 94 6.70 -1.81 7.43
CA ASP A 94 7.41 -2.85 6.68
C ASP A 94 7.83 -4.03 7.57
N LEU A 95 8.15 -3.79 8.84
CA LEU A 95 8.38 -4.85 9.82
C LEU A 95 7.09 -5.64 10.11
N GLY A 96 5.95 -4.96 10.16
CA GLY A 96 4.64 -5.62 10.24
C GLY A 96 4.37 -6.55 9.06
N TRP A 97 4.85 -6.17 7.86
CA TRP A 97 4.78 -7.04 6.67
C TRP A 97 5.69 -8.26 6.81
N VAL A 98 6.93 -8.09 7.25
CA VAL A 98 7.82 -9.23 7.52
C VAL A 98 7.20 -10.20 8.52
N TYR A 99 6.61 -9.71 9.61
CA TYR A 99 5.94 -10.57 10.59
C TYR A 99 4.71 -11.27 10.04
N HIS A 100 3.91 -10.60 9.21
CA HIS A 100 2.80 -11.24 8.52
C HIS A 100 3.30 -12.43 7.66
N ASP A 101 4.35 -12.22 6.85
CA ASP A 101 4.87 -13.25 5.95
C ASP A 101 5.55 -14.40 6.70
N GLN A 102 6.04 -14.15 7.93
CA GLN A 102 6.54 -15.19 8.84
C GLN A 102 5.42 -15.94 9.59
N GLY A 103 4.16 -15.50 9.49
CA GLY A 103 3.03 -16.04 10.27
C GLY A 103 2.98 -15.56 11.73
N LYS A 104 3.79 -14.56 12.10
CA LYS A 104 3.77 -13.87 13.41
C LYS A 104 2.62 -12.84 13.42
N LEU A 105 1.39 -13.33 13.33
CA LEU A 105 0.21 -12.50 13.06
C LEU A 105 -0.12 -11.53 14.21
N SER A 106 0.18 -11.88 15.46
CA SER A 106 -0.06 -10.99 16.61
C SER A 106 0.90 -9.79 16.59
N GLU A 107 2.17 -10.04 16.30
CA GLU A 107 3.19 -9.00 16.19
C GLU A 107 2.95 -8.10 14.97
N ALA A 108 2.50 -8.69 13.84
CA ALA A 108 2.07 -7.93 12.68
C ALA A 108 0.87 -7.01 12.99
N GLU A 109 -0.13 -7.52 13.72
CA GLU A 109 -1.30 -6.74 14.16
C GLU A 109 -0.87 -5.51 14.97
N GLU A 110 -0.03 -5.69 15.99
CA GLU A 110 0.46 -4.59 16.85
C GLU A 110 1.21 -3.52 16.05
N LEU A 111 2.11 -3.93 15.15
CA LEU A 111 2.88 -3.00 14.33
C LEU A 111 2.02 -2.24 13.33
N TYR A 112 1.10 -2.92 12.65
CA TYR A 112 0.20 -2.24 11.73
C TYR A 112 -0.79 -1.31 12.45
N ASP A 113 -1.27 -1.67 13.64
CA ASP A 113 -2.11 -0.77 14.44
C ASP A 113 -1.36 0.49 14.87
N ARG A 114 -0.08 0.34 15.25
CA ARG A 114 0.81 1.46 15.54
C ARG A 114 1.03 2.34 14.31
N ALA A 115 1.36 1.75 13.17
CA ALA A 115 1.55 2.47 11.92
C ALA A 115 0.27 3.20 11.50
N ARG A 116 -0.90 2.55 11.58
CA ARG A 116 -2.21 3.13 11.28
C ARG A 116 -2.45 4.36 12.16
N ALA A 117 -2.29 4.24 13.47
CA ALA A 117 -2.52 5.34 14.40
C ALA A 117 -1.60 6.54 14.11
N GLY A 118 -0.33 6.28 13.84
CA GLY A 118 0.64 7.32 13.48
C GLY A 118 0.32 8.00 12.14
N PHE A 119 0.01 7.22 11.11
CA PHE A 119 -0.33 7.75 9.79
C PHE A 119 -1.64 8.55 9.81
N GLU A 120 -2.65 8.04 10.51
CA GLU A 120 -3.94 8.70 10.67
C GLU A 120 -3.81 10.02 11.42
N THR A 121 -3.04 10.04 12.52
CA THR A 121 -2.83 11.27 13.30
C THR A 121 -2.12 12.35 12.47
N LYS A 122 -1.15 11.98 11.64
CA LYS A 122 -0.32 12.93 10.89
C LYS A 122 -0.90 13.37 9.56
N TRP A 123 -1.52 12.47 8.82
CA TRP A 123 -1.98 12.71 7.44
C TRP A 123 -3.45 12.40 7.21
N GLY A 124 -4.16 11.92 8.23
CA GLY A 124 -5.58 11.63 8.17
C GLY A 124 -5.92 10.27 7.54
N VAL A 125 -7.21 9.93 7.63
CA VAL A 125 -7.77 8.64 7.19
C VAL A 125 -7.68 8.39 5.68
N ASN A 126 -7.62 9.45 4.88
CA ASN A 126 -7.61 9.37 3.41
C ASN A 126 -6.20 9.38 2.81
N ASN A 127 -5.15 9.29 3.64
CA ASN A 127 -3.78 9.18 3.16
C ASN A 127 -3.50 7.76 2.65
N VAL A 128 -2.68 7.65 1.59
CA VAL A 128 -2.31 6.37 0.98
C VAL A 128 -1.70 5.40 1.98
N LEU A 129 -0.79 5.87 2.83
CA LEU A 129 -0.16 5.02 3.84
C LEU A 129 -1.18 4.55 4.88
N THR A 130 -2.12 5.40 5.26
CA THR A 130 -3.18 5.05 6.22
C THR A 130 -4.07 3.93 5.67
N PHE A 131 -4.68 4.11 4.50
CA PHE A 131 -5.59 3.09 3.98
C PHE A 131 -4.86 1.82 3.51
N THR A 132 -3.59 1.91 3.14
CA THR A 132 -2.76 0.73 2.83
C THR A 132 -2.47 -0.07 4.10
N THR A 133 -2.17 0.60 5.21
CA THR A 133 -1.99 -0.05 6.52
C THR A 133 -3.29 -0.67 7.02
N VAL A 134 -4.42 0.03 6.85
CA VAL A 134 -5.74 -0.52 7.19
C VAL A 134 -6.05 -1.77 6.36
N ARG A 135 -5.74 -1.80 5.07
CA ARG A 135 -5.86 -3.01 4.25
C ARG A 135 -5.01 -4.15 4.82
N ARG A 136 -3.74 -3.91 5.16
CA ARG A 136 -2.86 -4.94 5.76
C ARG A 136 -3.41 -5.50 7.08
N LEU A 137 -4.01 -4.66 7.93
CA LEU A 137 -4.73 -5.14 9.12
C LEU A 137 -5.90 -6.05 8.76
N GLY A 138 -6.64 -5.74 7.70
CA GLY A 138 -7.69 -6.61 7.17
C GLY A 138 -7.15 -7.98 6.75
N GLU A 139 -5.99 -8.03 6.08
CA GLU A 139 -5.31 -9.28 5.69
C GLU A 139 -4.86 -10.10 6.91
N VAL A 140 -4.30 -9.45 7.93
CA VAL A 140 -3.95 -10.09 9.21
C VAL A 140 -5.19 -10.69 9.88
N TYR A 141 -6.27 -9.91 10.00
CA TYR A 141 -7.52 -10.39 10.59
C TYR A 141 -8.14 -11.53 9.79
N TYR A 142 -8.10 -11.48 8.47
CA TYR A 142 -8.59 -12.56 7.62
C TYR A 142 -7.81 -13.86 7.86
N THR A 143 -6.48 -13.78 7.93
CA THR A 143 -5.61 -14.94 8.18
C THR A 143 -5.82 -15.53 9.59
N GLN A 144 -6.22 -14.69 10.55
CA GLN A 144 -6.60 -15.12 11.91
C GLN A 144 -8.05 -15.62 12.01
N ASP A 145 -8.80 -15.71 10.90
CA ASP A 145 -10.24 -16.05 10.86
C ASP A 145 -11.15 -15.05 11.63
N LYS A 146 -10.66 -13.83 11.87
CA LYS A 146 -11.42 -12.71 12.44
C LYS A 146 -12.19 -11.98 11.34
N LEU A 147 -13.13 -12.67 10.71
CA LEU A 147 -13.77 -12.21 9.46
C LEU A 147 -14.59 -10.91 9.61
N VAL A 148 -15.14 -10.63 10.80
CA VAL A 148 -15.90 -9.40 11.05
C VAL A 148 -14.97 -8.19 11.09
N GLU A 149 -13.84 -8.33 11.77
CA GLU A 149 -12.78 -7.33 11.87
C GLU A 149 -12.12 -7.08 10.51
N ALA A 150 -11.83 -8.16 9.77
CA ALA A 150 -11.30 -8.09 8.41
C ALA A 150 -12.20 -7.26 7.48
N GLY A 151 -13.50 -7.56 7.47
CA GLY A 151 -14.49 -6.82 6.67
C GLY A 151 -14.52 -5.33 7.00
N LYS A 152 -14.53 -4.97 8.29
CA LYS A 152 -14.49 -3.56 8.72
C LYS A 152 -13.24 -2.83 8.24
N MET A 153 -12.07 -3.49 8.29
CA MET A 153 -10.83 -2.91 7.81
C MET A 153 -10.87 -2.72 6.29
N PHE A 154 -11.28 -3.74 5.53
CA PHE A 154 -11.36 -3.64 4.08
C PHE A 154 -12.37 -2.60 3.60
N GLU A 155 -13.57 -2.53 4.19
CA GLU A 155 -14.57 -1.48 3.91
C GLU A 155 -14.00 -0.07 4.16
N ARG A 156 -13.30 0.11 5.29
CA ARG A 156 -12.67 1.40 5.62
C ARG A 156 -11.56 1.76 4.64
N ALA A 157 -10.72 0.81 4.25
CA ALA A 157 -9.66 1.03 3.28
C ALA A 157 -10.24 1.36 1.89
N LEU A 158 -11.34 0.70 1.49
CA LEU A 158 -11.96 0.84 0.18
C LEU A 158 -12.36 2.29 -0.12
N VAL A 159 -12.91 3.00 0.87
CA VAL A 159 -13.23 4.43 0.75
C VAL A 159 -12.02 5.27 0.33
N GLY A 160 -10.85 4.97 0.91
CA GLY A 160 -9.59 5.65 0.60
C GLY A 160 -9.07 5.32 -0.80
N TYR A 161 -9.09 4.03 -1.17
CA TYR A 161 -8.69 3.55 -2.49
C TYR A 161 -9.57 4.15 -3.59
N GLU A 162 -10.89 4.09 -3.44
CA GLU A 162 -11.84 4.66 -4.41
C GLU A 162 -11.65 6.16 -4.59
N LYS A 163 -11.44 6.89 -3.50
CA LYS A 163 -11.22 8.34 -3.55
C LYS A 163 -9.89 8.70 -4.22
N LYS A 164 -8.86 7.88 -4.05
CA LYS A 164 -7.51 8.20 -4.51
C LYS A 164 -7.25 7.74 -5.94
N PHE A 165 -7.66 6.53 -6.28
CA PHE A 165 -7.34 5.86 -7.54
C PHE A 165 -8.56 5.68 -8.44
N GLY A 166 -9.76 5.65 -7.86
CA GLY A 166 -11.01 5.41 -8.59
C GLY A 166 -11.54 4.00 -8.38
N ALA A 167 -12.81 3.82 -8.74
CA ALA A 167 -13.55 2.57 -8.49
C ALA A 167 -13.11 1.38 -9.36
N ASP A 168 -12.53 1.68 -10.53
CA ASP A 168 -12.09 0.70 -11.55
C ASP A 168 -10.57 0.46 -11.52
N ASP A 169 -9.82 1.13 -10.63
CA ASP A 169 -8.37 0.92 -10.48
C ASP A 169 -8.06 -0.49 -9.96
N LEU A 170 -7.00 -1.13 -10.46
CA LEU A 170 -6.65 -2.51 -10.10
C LEU A 170 -6.39 -2.70 -8.61
N MET A 171 -5.83 -1.71 -7.91
CA MET A 171 -5.62 -1.81 -6.46
C MET A 171 -6.94 -1.72 -5.69
N THR A 172 -7.87 -0.91 -6.19
CA THR A 172 -9.25 -0.84 -5.66
C THR A 172 -9.98 -2.17 -5.90
N LEU A 173 -9.88 -2.74 -7.11
CA LEU A 173 -10.54 -4.00 -7.47
C LEU A 173 -9.98 -5.20 -6.70
N ALA A 174 -8.67 -5.21 -6.40
CA ALA A 174 -8.07 -6.22 -5.53
C ALA A 174 -8.70 -6.19 -4.13
N LEU A 175 -8.88 -4.99 -3.57
CA LEU A 175 -9.54 -4.85 -2.27
C LEU A 175 -11.03 -5.21 -2.29
N VAL A 176 -11.73 -4.92 -3.40
CA VAL A 176 -13.12 -5.38 -3.61
C VAL A 176 -13.18 -6.90 -3.66
N TYR A 177 -12.24 -7.55 -4.34
CA TYR A 177 -12.12 -8.99 -4.37
C TYR A 177 -11.87 -9.58 -2.97
N ASP A 178 -10.94 -9.00 -2.20
CA ASP A 178 -10.65 -9.42 -0.81
C ASP A 178 -11.90 -9.28 0.08
N LEU A 179 -12.68 -8.21 -0.08
CA LEU A 179 -13.95 -8.03 0.62
C LEU A 179 -15.00 -9.08 0.21
N GLY A 180 -15.03 -9.46 -1.08
CA GLY A 180 -15.86 -10.56 -1.57
C GLY A 180 -15.52 -11.90 -0.90
N GLN A 181 -14.24 -12.18 -0.72
CA GLN A 181 -13.78 -13.38 -0.01
C GLN A 181 -14.22 -13.37 1.47
N VAL A 182 -14.13 -12.22 2.15
CA VAL A 182 -14.61 -12.07 3.53
C VAL A 182 -16.10 -12.36 3.65
N TYR A 183 -16.92 -11.74 2.78
CA TYR A 183 -18.37 -11.98 2.81
C TYR A 183 -18.71 -13.43 2.47
N TYR A 184 -17.99 -14.04 1.52
CA TYR A 184 -18.19 -15.43 1.17
C TYR A 184 -17.91 -16.36 2.35
N ALA A 185 -16.77 -16.17 3.03
CA ALA A 185 -16.39 -16.95 4.22
C ALA A 185 -17.40 -16.78 5.38
N ARG A 186 -18.06 -15.63 5.48
CA ARG A 186 -19.15 -15.37 6.45
C ARG A 186 -20.50 -15.96 6.03
N GLY A 187 -20.62 -16.55 4.84
CA GLY A 187 -21.89 -17.02 4.29
C GLY A 187 -22.80 -15.89 3.77
N GLU A 188 -22.29 -14.67 3.64
CA GLU A 188 -23.02 -13.49 3.15
C GLU A 188 -23.01 -13.45 1.62
N LEU A 189 -23.56 -14.51 1.01
CA LEU A 189 -23.45 -14.79 -0.42
C LEU A 189 -23.99 -13.68 -1.34
N VAL A 190 -24.94 -12.87 -0.85
CA VAL A 190 -25.48 -11.73 -1.62
C VAL A 190 -24.43 -10.63 -1.74
N GLU A 191 -23.76 -10.26 -0.65
CA GLU A 191 -22.75 -9.21 -0.66
C GLU A 191 -21.45 -9.70 -1.31
N ALA A 192 -21.06 -10.96 -1.07
CA ALA A 192 -19.97 -11.61 -1.79
C ALA A 192 -20.17 -11.54 -3.31
N GLY A 193 -21.38 -11.87 -3.78
CA GLY A 193 -21.73 -11.79 -5.20
C GLY A 193 -21.57 -10.39 -5.77
N LYS A 194 -22.05 -9.35 -5.08
CA LYS A 194 -21.88 -7.96 -5.55
C LYS A 194 -20.41 -7.56 -5.67
N MET A 195 -19.59 -7.97 -4.70
CA MET A 195 -18.15 -7.67 -4.72
C MET A 195 -17.44 -8.39 -5.87
N PHE A 196 -17.68 -9.69 -6.04
CA PHE A 196 -17.07 -10.44 -7.14
C PHE A 196 -17.58 -10.01 -8.52
N GLU A 197 -18.87 -9.68 -8.68
CA GLU A 197 -19.40 -9.12 -9.93
C GLU A 197 -18.70 -7.81 -10.29
N ARG A 198 -18.52 -6.92 -9.31
CA ARG A 198 -17.78 -5.66 -9.52
C ARG A 198 -16.32 -5.91 -9.89
N ALA A 199 -15.63 -6.78 -9.16
CA ALA A 199 -14.24 -7.12 -9.44
C ALA A 199 -14.08 -7.73 -10.84
N LEU A 200 -14.98 -8.64 -11.23
CA LEU A 200 -14.98 -9.29 -12.53
C LEU A 200 -15.11 -8.28 -13.68
N VAL A 201 -16.09 -7.36 -13.59
CA VAL A 201 -16.28 -6.31 -14.59
C VAL A 201 -15.06 -5.40 -14.71
N GLY A 202 -14.39 -5.09 -13.61
CA GLY A 202 -13.18 -4.29 -13.61
C GLY A 202 -11.99 -5.00 -14.25
N TYR A 203 -11.71 -6.23 -13.82
CA TYR A 203 -10.58 -7.01 -14.33
C TYR A 203 -10.75 -7.46 -15.79
N GLU A 204 -11.98 -7.60 -16.27
CA GLU A 204 -12.25 -7.82 -17.69
C GLU A 204 -11.80 -6.66 -18.59
N LYS A 205 -11.83 -5.42 -18.09
CA LYS A 205 -11.51 -4.23 -18.89
C LYS A 205 -10.02 -4.05 -19.09
N GLU A 206 -9.21 -4.27 -18.04
CA GLU A 206 -7.78 -3.93 -18.05
C GLU A 206 -6.87 -5.16 -18.18
N PRO A 207 -6.84 -6.12 -17.21
CA PRO A 207 -6.13 -7.38 -17.40
C PRO A 207 -6.66 -8.20 -18.58
N GLY A 208 -7.99 -8.18 -18.75
CA GLY A 208 -8.68 -8.94 -19.79
C GLY A 208 -9.38 -10.18 -19.25
N ALA A 209 -10.27 -10.74 -20.07
CA ALA A 209 -11.14 -11.85 -19.69
C ALA A 209 -10.40 -13.16 -19.37
N ASP A 210 -9.22 -13.36 -19.96
CA ASP A 210 -8.39 -14.57 -19.83
C ASP A 210 -7.25 -14.39 -18.81
N ASP A 211 -7.11 -13.21 -18.19
CA ASP A 211 -6.13 -13.02 -17.11
C ASP A 211 -6.44 -13.94 -15.93
N LEU A 212 -5.40 -14.52 -15.33
CA LEU A 212 -5.53 -15.52 -14.28
C LEU A 212 -6.26 -15.00 -13.04
N VAL A 213 -6.12 -13.72 -12.71
CA VAL A 213 -6.88 -13.10 -11.61
C VAL A 213 -8.35 -12.99 -12.00
N THR A 214 -8.65 -12.54 -13.22
CA THR A 214 -10.03 -12.48 -13.74
C THR A 214 -10.72 -13.85 -13.70
N LEU A 215 -10.00 -14.92 -14.09
CA LEU A 215 -10.50 -16.29 -14.05
C LEU A 215 -10.75 -16.77 -12.61
N GLY A 216 -9.88 -16.42 -11.67
CA GLY A 216 -10.09 -16.66 -10.24
C GLY A 216 -11.35 -15.96 -9.70
N VAL A 217 -11.60 -14.71 -10.10
CA VAL A 217 -12.84 -14.00 -9.72
C VAL A 217 -14.07 -14.68 -10.33
N ALA A 218 -14.01 -15.10 -11.59
CA ALA A 218 -15.10 -15.83 -12.24
C ALA A 218 -15.41 -17.14 -11.50
N TYR A 219 -14.38 -17.92 -11.13
CA TYR A 219 -14.55 -19.14 -10.34
C TYR A 219 -15.24 -18.87 -9.00
N ASN A 220 -14.79 -17.87 -8.23
CA ASN A 220 -15.39 -17.53 -6.94
C ASN A 220 -16.83 -17.01 -7.08
N LEU A 221 -17.14 -16.28 -8.15
CA LEU A 221 -18.51 -15.87 -8.45
C LEU A 221 -19.39 -17.08 -8.82
N GLY A 222 -18.84 -18.06 -9.53
CA GLY A 222 -19.49 -19.34 -9.81
C GLY A 222 -19.87 -20.08 -8.52
N GLN A 223 -18.96 -20.14 -7.54
CA GLN A 223 -19.25 -20.71 -6.21
C GLN A 223 -20.39 -19.96 -5.52
N VAL A 224 -20.35 -18.63 -5.50
CA VAL A 224 -21.43 -17.82 -4.92
C VAL A 224 -22.78 -18.15 -5.56
N TYR A 225 -22.83 -18.26 -6.89
CA TYR A 225 -24.07 -18.62 -7.59
C TYR A 225 -24.53 -20.03 -7.28
N TYR A 226 -23.61 -20.99 -7.21
CA TYR A 226 -23.92 -22.38 -6.86
C TYR A 226 -24.58 -22.48 -5.49
N PHE A 227 -23.96 -21.90 -4.44
CA PHE A 227 -24.53 -21.91 -3.08
C PHE A 227 -25.82 -21.08 -2.95
N ARG A 228 -26.12 -20.21 -3.91
CA ARG A 228 -27.40 -19.49 -4.01
C ARG A 228 -28.46 -20.23 -4.83
N GLY A 229 -28.18 -21.44 -5.32
CA GLY A 229 -29.08 -22.24 -6.16
C GLY A 229 -29.23 -21.70 -7.59
N LYS A 230 -28.37 -20.77 -8.01
CA LYS A 230 -28.37 -20.18 -9.36
C LYS A 230 -27.49 -21.01 -10.29
N LEU A 231 -27.91 -22.25 -10.54
CA LEU A 231 -27.09 -23.26 -11.22
C LEU A 231 -26.72 -22.86 -12.65
N ALA A 232 -27.60 -22.18 -13.38
CA ALA A 232 -27.31 -21.71 -14.73
C ALA A 232 -26.23 -20.60 -14.73
N GLU A 233 -26.30 -19.65 -13.81
CA GLU A 233 -25.29 -18.63 -13.62
C GLU A 233 -23.95 -19.23 -13.16
N ALA A 234 -23.99 -20.19 -12.22
CA ALA A 234 -22.80 -20.89 -11.75
C ALA A 234 -22.09 -21.64 -12.88
N GLY A 235 -22.84 -22.41 -13.68
CA GLY A 235 -22.31 -23.13 -14.83
C GLY A 235 -21.59 -22.22 -15.81
N ARG A 236 -22.19 -21.06 -16.16
CA ARG A 236 -21.53 -20.08 -17.06
C ARG A 236 -20.22 -19.55 -16.51
N MET A 237 -20.14 -19.28 -15.21
CA MET A 237 -18.92 -18.77 -14.58
C MET A 237 -17.83 -19.85 -14.51
N PHE A 238 -18.19 -21.10 -14.17
CA PHE A 238 -17.24 -22.21 -14.15
C PHE A 238 -16.77 -22.60 -15.56
N GLU A 239 -17.66 -22.68 -16.55
CA GLU A 239 -17.28 -22.92 -17.95
C GLU A 239 -16.26 -21.89 -18.42
N ARG A 240 -16.51 -20.61 -18.12
CA ARG A 240 -15.61 -19.53 -18.45
C ARG A 240 -14.24 -19.70 -17.78
N ALA A 241 -14.22 -19.92 -16.48
CA ALA A 241 -12.97 -20.10 -15.73
C ALA A 241 -12.18 -21.31 -16.25
N LEU A 242 -12.86 -22.43 -16.53
CA LEU A 242 -12.26 -23.66 -17.05
C LEU A 242 -11.57 -23.41 -18.40
N VAL A 243 -12.31 -22.85 -19.37
CA VAL A 243 -11.76 -22.58 -20.71
C VAL A 243 -10.54 -21.65 -20.63
N GLY A 244 -10.59 -20.64 -19.77
CA GLY A 244 -9.46 -19.73 -19.56
C GLY A 244 -8.24 -20.43 -18.95
N TYR A 245 -8.41 -21.19 -17.87
CA TYR A 245 -7.29 -21.90 -17.23
C TYR A 245 -6.69 -22.96 -18.16
N GLU A 246 -7.52 -23.73 -18.88
CA GLU A 246 -7.05 -24.70 -19.86
C GLU A 246 -6.22 -24.05 -20.97
N LYS A 247 -6.61 -22.85 -21.41
CA LYS A 247 -5.89 -22.09 -22.43
C LYS A 247 -4.55 -21.57 -21.93
N GLU A 248 -4.51 -20.96 -20.74
CA GLU A 248 -3.31 -20.27 -20.22
C GLU A 248 -2.31 -21.21 -19.54
N ARG A 249 -2.79 -22.31 -18.94
CA ARG A 249 -1.97 -23.23 -18.11
C ARG A 249 -2.07 -24.70 -18.51
N GLY A 250 -3.03 -25.06 -19.36
CA GLY A 250 -3.26 -26.44 -19.79
C GLY A 250 -4.32 -27.15 -18.96
N ALA A 251 -4.86 -28.24 -19.49
CA ALA A 251 -5.97 -28.98 -18.88
C ALA A 251 -5.61 -29.76 -17.61
N ASP A 252 -4.32 -30.02 -17.39
CA ASP A 252 -3.82 -30.69 -16.19
C ASP A 252 -3.52 -29.70 -15.04
N ASP A 253 -3.79 -28.40 -15.22
CA ASP A 253 -3.63 -27.38 -14.18
C ASP A 253 -4.59 -27.62 -13.01
N LEU A 254 -4.13 -27.37 -11.78
CA LEU A 254 -4.91 -27.67 -10.57
C LEU A 254 -6.19 -26.84 -10.50
N GLU A 255 -6.12 -25.58 -10.91
CA GLU A 255 -7.26 -24.69 -10.97
C GLU A 255 -8.26 -25.14 -12.05
N ALA A 256 -7.81 -25.53 -13.24
CA ALA A 256 -8.66 -26.10 -14.28
C ALA A 256 -9.41 -27.35 -13.77
N LEU A 257 -8.69 -28.28 -13.13
CA LEU A 257 -9.28 -29.50 -12.57
C LEU A 257 -10.30 -29.21 -11.45
N ALA A 258 -10.01 -28.23 -10.58
CA ALA A 258 -10.94 -27.81 -9.52
C ALA A 258 -12.23 -27.24 -10.11
N VAL A 259 -12.12 -26.37 -11.12
CA VAL A 259 -13.28 -25.78 -11.80
C VAL A 259 -14.08 -26.87 -12.54
N ALA A 260 -13.42 -27.80 -13.22
CA ALA A 260 -14.08 -28.89 -13.93
C ALA A 260 -14.91 -29.79 -12.99
N ARG A 261 -14.36 -30.10 -11.79
CA ARG A 261 -15.10 -30.83 -10.75
C ARG A 261 -16.36 -30.08 -10.34
N ASP A 262 -16.24 -28.79 -10.06
CA ASP A 262 -17.36 -27.98 -9.56
C ASP A 262 -18.41 -27.73 -10.66
N LEU A 263 -17.99 -27.61 -11.92
CA LEU A 263 -18.89 -27.59 -13.07
C LEU A 263 -19.64 -28.93 -13.23
N GLY A 264 -18.95 -30.05 -13.04
CA GLY A 264 -19.57 -31.38 -13.03
C GLY A 264 -20.66 -31.50 -11.95
N GLN A 265 -20.42 -30.93 -10.77
CA GLN A 265 -21.42 -30.87 -9.69
C GLN A 265 -22.63 -30.01 -10.10
N VAL A 266 -22.41 -28.87 -10.75
CA VAL A 266 -23.51 -28.04 -11.28
C VAL A 266 -24.39 -28.83 -12.24
N TYR A 267 -23.81 -29.57 -13.19
CA TYR A 267 -24.61 -30.37 -14.14
C TYR A 267 -25.31 -31.56 -13.49
N HIS A 268 -24.74 -32.12 -12.42
CA HIS A 268 -25.42 -33.15 -11.63
C HIS A 268 -26.65 -32.61 -10.90
N ASP A 269 -26.60 -31.35 -10.45
CA ASP A 269 -27.65 -30.73 -9.62
C ASP A 269 -28.75 -30.01 -10.43
N GLN A 270 -28.62 -29.94 -11.77
CA GLN A 270 -29.60 -29.35 -12.71
C GLN A 270 -30.76 -30.30 -13.03
#